data_AF-A0A349UYG0-F1
#
_entry.id   AF-A0A349UYG0-F1
#
_cell.length_a   1.000
_cell.length_b   1.000
_cell.length_c   1.000
_cell.angle_alpha   90.00
_cell.angle_beta   90.00
_cell.angle_gamma   90.00
#
_symmetry.space_group_name_H-M   'P 1'
#
loop_
_entity.id
_entity.type
_entity.pdbx_description
1 polymer ?
#
loop_
_entity_poly.entity_id
_entity_poly.type
_entity_poly.pdbx_seq_one_letter_code
_entity_poly.pdbx_strand_id
1 'polypeptide(L)'
;MPHPVTPEISNLDQIADDQWQSLAAATQDRHHAWHTPTLGNVGEGMAQLRTVVLRSADPKTRILTCHTDSRSPKIVQLAKDPRFSWHFYDRDTKIQLRAYGTAWTHHGDILAGQRWLDGAWRSAQCYRTSIAPGEVCTEDDLDIDAPVDPATGEEHFVVLACEIDTLDWLFLRVKGHRRARFQWTERGWQGEWIAP
;
A
#
# COMPACT_ATOMS: atom_id res chain seq x y z
N MET A 1 10.92 5.70 35.56
CA MET A 1 9.59 6.03 34.99
C MET A 1 8.75 4.77 35.01
N PRO A 2 7.47 4.81 35.42
CA PRO A 2 6.61 3.65 35.32
C PRO A 2 6.57 3.24 33.84
N HIS A 3 6.79 1.96 33.54
CA HIS A 3 6.54 1.47 32.20
C HIS A 3 5.08 1.76 31.88
N PRO A 4 4.76 2.40 30.74
CA PRO A 4 3.37 2.59 30.33
C PRO A 4 2.70 1.22 30.36
N VAL A 5 1.53 1.16 31.02
CA VAL A 5 0.67 -0.02 31.06
C VAL A 5 0.46 -0.42 29.61
N THR A 6 1.13 -1.48 29.18
CA THR A 6 0.97 -2.00 27.82
C THR A 6 -0.48 -2.50 27.78
N PRO A 7 -1.31 -2.02 26.84
CA PRO A 7 -2.66 -2.55 26.69
C PRO A 7 -2.60 -4.08 26.66
N GLU A 8 -3.56 -4.76 27.26
CA GLU A 8 -3.68 -6.21 27.10
C GLU A 8 -4.06 -6.51 25.65
N ILE A 9 -3.05 -6.68 24.80
CA ILE A 9 -3.21 -7.09 23.41
C ILE A 9 -3.41 -8.60 23.40
N SER A 10 -4.61 -9.03 23.77
CA SER A 10 -5.02 -10.44 23.87
C SER A 10 -6.23 -10.78 22.99
N ASN A 11 -6.97 -9.78 22.51
CA ASN A 11 -8.17 -9.98 21.69
C ASN A 11 -7.83 -9.84 20.19
N LEU A 12 -7.99 -10.93 19.45
CA LEU A 12 -7.74 -10.98 18.00
C LEU A 12 -8.70 -10.09 17.21
N ASP A 13 -9.97 -10.01 17.59
CA ASP A 13 -10.97 -9.17 16.90
C ASP A 13 -10.56 -7.71 16.97
N GLN A 14 -10.22 -7.25 18.18
CA GLN A 14 -9.77 -5.87 18.39
C GLN A 14 -8.49 -5.55 17.62
N ILE A 15 -7.53 -6.48 17.59
CA ILE A 15 -6.29 -6.28 16.83
C ILE A 15 -6.59 -6.11 15.35
N ALA A 16 -7.42 -6.97 14.76
CA ALA A 16 -7.81 -6.88 13.35
C ALA A 16 -8.49 -5.54 13.05
N ASP A 17 -9.44 -5.12 13.89
CA ASP A 17 -10.15 -3.85 13.77
C ASP A 17 -9.19 -2.66 13.87
N ASP A 18 -8.28 -2.67 14.84
CA ASP A 18 -7.27 -1.63 15.03
C ASP A 18 -6.36 -1.49 13.81
N GLN A 19 -6.00 -2.61 13.15
CA GLN A 19 -5.15 -2.57 11.96
C GLN A 19 -5.85 -1.88 10.80
N TRP A 20 -7.13 -2.20 10.58
CA TRP A 20 -7.92 -1.53 9.55
C TRP A 20 -8.18 -0.06 9.86
N GLN A 21 -8.40 0.31 11.12
CA GLN A 21 -8.51 1.70 11.54
C GLN A 21 -7.21 2.47 11.30
N SER A 22 -6.06 1.88 11.62
CA SER A 22 -4.76 2.51 11.39
C SER A 22 -4.43 2.63 9.89
N LEU A 23 -4.78 1.63 9.07
CA LEU A 23 -4.68 1.71 7.61
C LEU A 23 -5.56 2.84 7.04
N ALA A 24 -6.80 2.98 7.53
CA ALA A 24 -7.70 4.05 7.11
C ALA A 24 -7.16 5.43 7.53
N ALA A 25 -6.68 5.58 8.78
CA ALA A 25 -6.08 6.81 9.28
C ALA A 25 -4.83 7.22 8.48
N ALA A 26 -3.99 6.24 8.13
CA ALA A 26 -2.79 6.47 7.32
C ALA A 26 -3.08 7.07 5.93
N THR A 27 -4.29 6.89 5.40
CA THR A 27 -4.68 7.48 4.10
C THR A 27 -4.96 8.98 4.21
N GLN A 28 -5.25 9.48 5.41
CA GLN A 28 -5.65 10.86 5.68
C GLN A 28 -4.54 11.69 6.34
N ASP A 29 -3.53 11.04 6.93
CA ASP A 29 -2.41 11.70 7.60
C ASP A 29 -1.08 11.34 6.95
N ARG A 30 -0.46 12.33 6.29
CA ARG A 30 0.86 12.20 5.65
C ARG A 30 2.01 11.93 6.62
N HIS A 31 1.82 12.20 7.92
CA HIS A 31 2.81 11.98 8.96
C HIS A 31 2.65 10.62 9.64
N HIS A 32 1.56 9.90 9.36
CA HIS A 32 1.37 8.55 9.87
C HIS A 32 2.44 7.61 9.31
N ALA A 33 3.03 6.76 10.15
CA ALA A 33 4.13 5.87 9.75
C ALA A 33 3.78 4.93 8.58
N TRP A 34 2.49 4.61 8.44
CA TRP A 34 1.96 3.74 7.38
C TRP A 34 1.47 4.49 6.14
N HIS A 35 1.67 5.82 6.03
CA HIS A 35 1.27 6.59 4.85
C HIS A 35 2.09 6.20 3.62
N THR A 36 3.38 5.90 3.82
CA THR A 36 4.34 5.53 2.77
C THR A 36 4.93 4.14 3.01
N PRO A 37 4.12 3.07 2.89
CA PRO A 37 4.57 1.71 3.13
C PRO A 37 5.41 1.17 1.96
N THR A 38 5.97 -0.02 2.17
CA THR A 38 6.67 -0.76 1.11
C THR A 38 5.70 -1.71 0.42
N LEU A 39 5.62 -1.65 -0.90
CA LEU A 39 4.94 -2.64 -1.75
C LEU A 39 5.98 -3.58 -2.35
N GLY A 40 5.71 -4.88 -2.31
CA GLY A 40 6.52 -5.95 -2.89
C GLY A 40 5.74 -6.79 -3.90
N ASN A 41 6.39 -7.20 -4.99
CA ASN A 41 5.87 -8.20 -5.94
C ASN A 41 7.04 -8.97 -6.56
N VAL A 42 6.74 -10.05 -7.29
CA VAL A 42 7.76 -10.77 -8.06
C VAL A 42 7.92 -10.11 -9.43
N GLY A 43 9.17 -9.87 -9.82
CA GLY A 43 9.52 -9.37 -11.15
C GLY A 43 10.91 -9.84 -11.54
N GLU A 44 11.08 -10.27 -12.78
CA GLU A 44 12.38 -10.73 -13.32
C GLU A 44 13.01 -11.87 -12.50
N GLY A 45 12.17 -12.73 -11.93
CA GLY A 45 12.62 -13.87 -11.11
C GLY A 45 13.11 -13.50 -9.70
N MET A 46 12.96 -12.25 -9.27
CA MET A 46 13.33 -11.80 -7.91
C MET A 46 12.24 -10.94 -7.25
N ALA A 47 12.39 -10.72 -5.94
CA ALA A 47 11.52 -9.84 -5.18
C ALA A 47 11.84 -8.37 -5.51
N GLN A 48 10.82 -7.65 -5.98
CA GLN A 48 10.89 -6.22 -6.29
C GLN A 48 10.18 -5.46 -5.18
N LEU A 49 10.84 -4.44 -4.61
CA LEU A 49 10.34 -3.64 -3.50
C LEU A 49 10.39 -2.15 -3.86
N ARG A 50 9.42 -1.37 -3.38
CA ARG A 50 9.43 0.09 -3.47
C ARG A 50 8.49 0.71 -2.46
N THR A 51 8.75 1.96 -2.10
CA THR A 51 7.80 2.78 -1.36
C THR A 51 6.67 3.25 -2.28
N VAL A 52 5.43 3.22 -1.79
CA VAL A 52 4.26 3.80 -2.46
C VAL A 52 3.46 4.62 -1.44
N VAL A 53 2.55 5.48 -1.90
CA VAL A 53 1.62 6.19 -1.00
C VAL A 53 0.33 5.38 -0.89
N LEU A 54 -0.11 5.09 0.33
CA LEU A 54 -1.41 4.47 0.60
C LEU A 54 -2.53 5.51 0.37
N ARG A 55 -3.44 5.24 -0.57
CA ARG A 55 -4.47 6.19 -1.03
C ARG A 55 -5.86 5.86 -0.53
N SER A 56 -6.17 4.59 -0.32
CA SER A 56 -7.40 4.18 0.38
C SER A 56 -7.17 2.87 1.12
N ALA A 57 -7.97 2.65 2.15
CA ALA A 57 -8.10 1.38 2.84
C ALA A 57 -9.59 1.17 3.17
N ASP A 58 -10.19 0.13 2.61
CA ASP A 58 -11.58 -0.23 2.88
C ASP A 58 -11.65 -1.59 3.58
N PRO A 59 -12.02 -1.65 4.87
CA PRO A 59 -12.12 -2.91 5.61
C PRO A 59 -13.23 -3.83 5.10
N LYS A 60 -14.27 -3.29 4.44
CA LYS A 60 -15.41 -4.11 3.97
C LYS A 60 -15.03 -4.93 2.74
N THR A 61 -14.38 -4.27 1.78
CA THR A 61 -13.90 -4.93 0.55
C THR A 61 -12.50 -5.52 0.72
N ARG A 62 -11.79 -5.13 1.79
CA ARG A 62 -10.38 -5.48 2.06
C ARG A 62 -9.43 -4.94 1.01
N ILE A 63 -9.80 -3.84 0.35
CA ILE A 63 -9.01 -3.26 -0.73
C ILE A 63 -8.17 -2.10 -0.18
N LEU A 64 -6.87 -2.22 -0.36
CA LEU A 64 -5.94 -1.10 -0.27
C LEU A 64 -5.65 -0.57 -1.67
N THR A 65 -5.45 0.74 -1.81
CA THR A 65 -5.05 1.30 -3.11
C THR A 65 -3.78 2.15 -3.00
N CYS A 66 -3.01 2.16 -4.08
CA CYS A 66 -2.05 3.22 -4.37
C CYS A 66 -2.20 3.69 -5.80
N HIS A 67 -1.60 4.83 -6.11
CA HIS A 67 -1.55 5.34 -7.48
C HIS A 67 -0.18 5.04 -8.08
N THR A 68 -0.14 4.72 -9.37
CA THR A 68 1.11 4.48 -10.07
C THR A 68 1.00 4.79 -11.56
N ASP A 69 2.12 4.69 -12.27
CA ASP A 69 2.22 4.93 -13.71
C ASP A 69 2.01 3.61 -14.47
N SER A 70 1.15 3.62 -15.50
CA SER A 70 0.82 2.47 -16.34
C SER A 70 2.03 1.86 -17.04
N ARG A 71 3.06 2.67 -17.31
CA ARG A 71 4.31 2.27 -17.97
C ARG A 71 5.30 1.62 -17.01
N SER A 72 5.06 1.70 -15.71
CA SER A 72 6.04 1.23 -14.72
C SER A 72 6.19 -0.30 -14.72
N PRO A 73 7.41 -0.84 -14.48
CA PRO A 73 7.65 -2.28 -14.53
C PRO A 73 6.72 -3.12 -13.65
N LYS A 74 6.31 -2.59 -12.49
CA LYS A 74 5.41 -3.29 -11.56
C LYS A 74 4.06 -3.62 -12.17
N ILE A 75 3.55 -2.80 -13.10
CA ILE A 75 2.26 -3.04 -13.77
C ILE A 75 2.36 -4.29 -14.65
N VAL A 76 3.40 -4.36 -15.47
CA VAL A 76 3.67 -5.52 -16.33
C VAL A 76 3.94 -6.78 -15.49
N GLN A 77 4.65 -6.63 -14.38
CA GLN A 77 4.95 -7.74 -13.46
C GLN A 77 3.68 -8.26 -12.76
N LEU A 78 2.83 -7.38 -12.23
CA LEU A 78 1.58 -7.75 -11.55
C LEU A 78 0.53 -8.31 -12.51
N ALA A 79 0.54 -7.90 -13.78
CA ALA A 79 -0.30 -8.52 -14.80
C ALA A 79 0.09 -10.00 -15.06
N LYS A 80 1.37 -10.36 -14.86
CA LYS A 80 1.86 -11.75 -15.02
C LYS A 80 1.66 -12.57 -13.75
N ASP A 81 1.88 -11.96 -12.59
CA ASP A 81 1.68 -12.57 -11.28
C ASP A 81 1.07 -11.53 -10.33
N PRO A 82 -0.25 -11.62 -10.05
CA PRO A 82 -0.96 -10.58 -9.30
C PRO A 82 -0.61 -10.58 -7.81
N ARG A 83 0.18 -11.54 -7.33
CA ARG A 83 0.53 -11.65 -5.91
C ARG A 83 1.44 -10.50 -5.50
N PHE A 84 1.08 -9.87 -4.39
CA PHE A 84 1.85 -8.80 -3.78
C PHE A 84 2.09 -9.05 -2.29
N SER A 85 2.94 -8.23 -1.69
CA SER A 85 2.97 -8.02 -0.25
C SER A 85 3.09 -6.53 0.07
N TRP A 86 2.35 -6.03 1.06
CA TRP A 86 2.66 -4.76 1.69
C TRP A 86 3.42 -5.00 2.98
N HIS A 87 4.32 -4.09 3.31
CA HIS A 87 4.99 -4.02 4.60
C HIS A 87 4.81 -2.62 5.18
N PHE A 88 4.30 -2.60 6.41
CA PHE A 88 4.08 -1.43 7.22
C PHE A 88 4.85 -1.59 8.52
N TYR A 89 5.54 -0.54 8.94
CA TYR A 89 6.20 -0.52 10.24
C TYR A 89 6.02 0.83 10.90
N ASP A 90 5.56 0.81 12.14
CA ASP A 90 5.50 1.97 13.01
C ASP A 90 6.46 1.77 14.19
N ARG A 91 7.47 2.64 14.27
CA ARG A 91 8.50 2.60 15.30
C ARG A 91 7.97 2.97 16.68
N ASP A 92 6.98 3.86 16.74
CA ASP A 92 6.48 4.42 18.00
C ASP A 92 5.52 3.44 18.68
N THR A 93 4.59 2.85 17.90
CA THR A 93 3.73 1.77 18.39
C THR A 93 4.45 0.41 18.42
N LYS A 94 5.59 0.29 17.72
CA LYS A 94 6.38 -0.94 17.58
C LYS A 94 5.60 -2.07 16.90
N ILE A 95 4.68 -1.70 16.02
CA ILE A 95 3.85 -2.63 15.26
C ILE A 95 4.42 -2.75 13.84
N GLN A 96 4.59 -4.00 13.41
CA GLN A 96 4.77 -4.36 12.02
C GLN A 96 3.49 -5.04 11.52
N LEU A 97 3.02 -4.62 10.35
CA LEU A 97 1.95 -5.29 9.63
C LEU A 97 2.46 -5.69 8.26
N ARG A 98 2.25 -6.96 7.90
CA ARG A 98 2.44 -7.45 6.53
C ARG A 98 1.08 -7.84 5.99
N ALA A 99 0.76 -7.39 4.78
CA ALA A 99 -0.50 -7.71 4.12
C ALA A 99 -0.22 -8.42 2.80
N TYR A 100 -0.98 -9.47 2.47
CA TYR A 100 -0.79 -10.26 1.25
C TYR A 100 -2.12 -10.49 0.55
N GLY A 101 -2.07 -10.68 -0.75
CA GLY A 101 -3.21 -11.06 -1.57
C GLY A 101 -2.92 -10.84 -3.04
N THR A 102 -3.93 -10.44 -3.80
CA THR A 102 -3.83 -10.21 -5.24
C THR A 102 -4.20 -8.80 -5.66
N ALA A 103 -3.53 -8.30 -6.69
CA ALA A 103 -3.71 -6.94 -7.18
C ALA A 103 -4.24 -6.91 -8.62
N TRP A 104 -4.98 -5.84 -8.92
CA TRP A 104 -5.43 -5.50 -10.27
C TRP A 104 -5.38 -3.98 -10.46
N THR A 105 -5.48 -3.55 -11.71
CA THR A 105 -5.34 -2.14 -12.11
C THR A 105 -6.64 -1.58 -12.63
N HIS A 106 -6.95 -0.35 -12.22
CA HIS A 106 -7.94 0.50 -12.87
C HIS A 106 -7.20 1.55 -13.71
N HIS A 107 -7.44 1.56 -15.02
CA HIS A 107 -6.78 2.43 -15.99
C HIS A 107 -7.78 2.85 -17.07
N GLY A 108 -7.94 4.17 -17.25
CA GLY A 108 -8.89 4.73 -18.22
C GLY A 108 -10.37 4.43 -17.92
N ASP A 109 -10.68 3.88 -16.74
CA ASP A 109 -12.05 3.60 -16.32
C ASP A 109 -12.61 4.69 -15.40
N ILE A 110 -13.89 4.53 -15.04
CA ILE A 110 -14.62 5.51 -14.21
C ILE A 110 -13.90 5.75 -12.87
N LEU A 111 -13.33 4.70 -12.25
CA LEU A 111 -12.66 4.85 -10.97
C LEU A 111 -11.35 5.62 -11.12
N ALA A 112 -10.54 5.27 -12.12
CA ALA A 112 -9.29 5.97 -12.40
C ALA A 112 -9.54 7.45 -12.72
N GLY A 113 -10.52 7.76 -13.59
CA GLY A 113 -10.88 9.14 -13.92
C GLY A 113 -11.40 9.94 -12.71
N GLN A 114 -12.23 9.33 -11.86
CA GLN A 114 -12.67 9.97 -10.62
C GLN A 114 -11.50 10.28 -9.69
N ARG A 115 -10.60 9.31 -9.43
CA ARG A 115 -9.42 9.53 -8.57
C ARG A 115 -8.46 10.56 -9.15
N TRP A 116 -8.36 10.62 -10.47
CA TRP A 116 -7.59 11.65 -11.15
C TRP A 116 -8.12 13.04 -10.81
N LEU A 117 -9.43 13.27 -11.04
CA LEU A 117 -10.12 14.53 -10.81
C LEU A 117 -10.17 14.94 -9.33
N ASP A 118 -10.25 13.97 -8.41
CA ASP A 118 -10.23 14.18 -6.95
C ASP A 118 -8.90 14.72 -6.41
N GLY A 119 -7.89 14.91 -7.26
CA GLY A 119 -6.68 15.65 -6.93
C GLY A 119 -5.38 14.89 -7.19
N ALA A 120 -5.42 13.66 -7.72
CA ALA A 120 -4.19 12.96 -8.11
C ALA A 120 -3.42 13.74 -9.21
N TRP A 121 -4.12 14.49 -10.06
CA TRP A 121 -3.53 15.39 -11.06
C TRP A 121 -2.59 16.46 -10.46
N ARG A 122 -2.75 16.80 -9.17
CA ARG A 122 -1.88 17.76 -8.46
C ARG A 122 -0.53 17.16 -8.08
N SER A 123 -0.48 15.84 -7.93
CA SER A 123 0.75 15.05 -7.77
C SER A 123 1.26 14.48 -9.11
N ALA A 124 0.68 14.88 -10.23
CA ALA A 124 0.89 14.23 -11.52
C ALA A 124 2.11 14.68 -12.32
N GLN A 125 3.00 15.49 -11.75
CA GLN A 125 4.31 15.69 -12.38
C GLN A 125 4.98 14.34 -12.68
N CYS A 126 4.80 13.34 -11.81
CA CYS A 126 5.29 11.97 -12.00
C CYS A 126 4.64 11.21 -13.18
N TYR A 127 3.48 11.64 -13.68
CA TYR A 127 2.76 10.99 -14.79
C TYR A 127 2.84 11.78 -16.10
N ARG A 128 3.44 12.98 -16.08
CA ARG A 128 3.57 13.87 -17.25
C ARG A 128 4.93 13.83 -17.91
N THR A 129 5.91 13.18 -17.27
CA THR A 129 7.20 12.93 -17.92
C THR A 129 7.02 12.03 -19.14
N SER A 130 7.69 12.40 -20.23
CA SER A 130 7.77 11.61 -21.45
C SER A 130 8.49 10.28 -21.22
N ILE A 131 9.31 10.18 -20.18
CA ILE A 131 10.12 9.00 -19.86
C ILE A 131 9.39 8.08 -18.88
N ALA A 132 9.41 6.78 -19.16
CA ALA A 132 8.77 5.80 -18.29
C ALA A 132 9.59 5.57 -17.00
N PRO A 133 8.96 5.26 -15.85
CA PRO A 133 9.70 4.94 -14.64
C PRO A 133 10.64 3.73 -14.82
N GLY A 134 11.94 3.96 -14.62
CA GLY A 134 13.00 2.94 -14.76
C GLY A 134 13.67 2.89 -16.13
N GLU A 135 13.26 3.75 -17.08
CA GLU A 135 13.94 3.92 -18.35
C GLU A 135 15.25 4.70 -18.19
N VAL A 136 16.23 4.40 -19.04
CA VAL A 136 17.52 5.11 -19.07
C VAL A 136 17.29 6.51 -19.64
N CYS A 137 17.79 7.52 -18.94
CA CYS A 137 17.66 8.92 -19.32
C CYS A 137 18.95 9.69 -19.01
N THR A 138 19.02 10.91 -19.54
CA THR A 138 20.03 11.91 -19.21
C THR A 138 19.47 12.90 -18.17
N GLU A 139 20.34 13.70 -17.56
CA GLU A 139 19.92 14.73 -16.59
C GLU A 139 18.97 15.76 -17.25
N ASP A 140 19.25 16.13 -18.51
CA ASP A 140 18.43 17.07 -19.29
C ASP A 140 17.00 16.56 -19.52
N ASP A 141 16.77 15.25 -19.46
CA ASP A 141 15.43 14.66 -19.61
C ASP A 141 14.57 14.72 -18.33
N LEU A 142 15.18 15.04 -17.18
CA LEU A 142 14.50 15.02 -15.87
C LEU A 142 13.74 16.31 -15.56
N ASP A 143 14.09 17.41 -16.22
CA ASP A 143 13.43 18.69 -16.05
C ASP A 143 12.05 18.69 -16.74
N ILE A 144 10.99 18.93 -15.97
CA ILE A 144 9.61 18.97 -16.47
C ILE A 144 9.12 20.42 -16.44
N ASP A 145 9.24 21.11 -17.57
CA ASP A 145 8.72 22.47 -17.76
C ASP A 145 7.25 22.52 -18.23
N ALA A 146 6.57 21.37 -18.26
CA ALA A 146 5.18 21.27 -18.70
C ALA A 146 4.20 21.91 -17.70
N PRO A 147 3.19 22.67 -18.16
CA PRO A 147 2.13 23.20 -17.30
C PRO A 147 1.43 22.09 -16.51
N VAL A 148 1.10 22.40 -15.25
CA VAL A 148 0.33 21.48 -14.42
C VAL A 148 -1.16 21.67 -14.71
N ASP A 149 -1.70 20.91 -15.67
CA ASP A 149 -3.14 20.87 -15.96
C ASP A 149 -3.72 19.44 -15.91
N PRO A 150 -5.01 19.28 -15.57
CA PRO A 150 -5.64 17.96 -15.47
C PRO A 150 -5.72 17.16 -16.77
N ALA A 151 -5.53 17.78 -17.95
CA ALA A 151 -5.66 17.10 -19.23
C ALA A 151 -4.41 16.32 -19.64
N THR A 152 -3.27 16.53 -18.96
CA THR A 152 -2.00 15.89 -19.29
C THR A 152 -1.60 14.85 -18.23
N GLY A 153 -1.28 13.62 -18.66
CA GLY A 153 -0.75 12.53 -17.82
C GLY A 153 -1.82 11.58 -17.25
N GLU A 154 -3.10 11.84 -17.48
CA GLU A 154 -4.20 10.95 -17.07
C GLU A 154 -4.09 9.59 -17.77
N GLU A 155 -3.63 9.58 -19.02
CA GLU A 155 -3.38 8.38 -19.82
C GLU A 155 -2.32 7.45 -19.20
N HIS A 156 -1.49 7.96 -18.29
CA HIS A 156 -0.50 7.19 -17.55
C HIS A 156 -0.95 6.86 -16.13
N PHE A 157 -2.06 7.44 -15.66
CA PHE A 157 -2.54 7.26 -14.31
C PHE A 157 -3.24 5.92 -14.10
N VAL A 158 -2.78 5.18 -13.09
CA VAL A 158 -3.35 3.90 -12.67
C VAL A 158 -3.65 3.92 -11.19
N VAL A 159 -4.84 3.44 -10.83
CA VAL A 159 -5.13 3.02 -9.45
C VAL A 159 -4.83 1.53 -9.36
N LEU A 160 -3.81 1.17 -8.56
CA LEU A 160 -3.49 -0.20 -8.23
C LEU A 160 -4.31 -0.60 -7.01
N ALA A 161 -5.26 -1.51 -7.19
CA ALA A 161 -6.07 -2.09 -6.13
C ALA A 161 -5.44 -3.40 -5.64
N CYS A 162 -5.36 -3.57 -4.33
CA CYS A 162 -4.77 -4.72 -3.66
C CYS A 162 -5.80 -5.29 -2.68
N GLU A 163 -6.42 -6.42 -3.01
CA GLU A 163 -7.29 -7.13 -2.09
C GLU A 163 -6.47 -7.95 -1.11
N ILE A 164 -6.76 -7.79 0.18
CA ILE A 164 -6.02 -8.43 1.27
C ILE A 164 -6.68 -9.75 1.65
N ASP A 165 -5.95 -10.84 1.48
CA ASP A 165 -6.33 -12.19 1.91
C ASP A 165 -5.73 -12.56 3.27
N THR A 166 -4.60 -11.96 3.63
CA THR A 166 -3.92 -12.25 4.88
C THR A 166 -3.26 -10.99 5.46
N LEU A 167 -3.47 -10.78 6.76
CA LEU A 167 -2.66 -9.88 7.59
C LEU A 167 -1.78 -10.69 8.54
N ASP A 168 -0.52 -10.31 8.65
CA ASP A 168 0.45 -10.85 9.61
C ASP A 168 0.95 -9.67 10.46
N TRP A 169 0.47 -9.66 11.70
CA TRP A 169 0.67 -8.60 12.66
C TRP A 169 1.72 -9.03 13.68
N LEU A 170 2.71 -8.17 13.93
CA LEU A 170 3.77 -8.38 14.91
C LEU A 170 3.91 -7.15 15.79
N PHE A 171 3.80 -7.34 17.10
CA PHE A 171 4.10 -6.32 18.10
C PHE A 171 5.39 -6.64 18.85
N LEU A 172 6.37 -5.74 18.71
CA LEU A 172 7.68 -5.86 19.35
C LEU A 172 7.60 -5.43 20.82
N ARG A 173 7.29 -6.40 21.68
CA ARG A 173 7.22 -6.25 23.13
C ARG A 173 8.43 -6.87 23.83
N VAL A 174 9.03 -6.13 24.77
CA VAL A 174 10.22 -6.58 25.53
C VAL A 174 9.95 -7.83 26.36
N LYS A 175 8.76 -7.94 26.97
CA LYS A 175 8.34 -9.10 27.76
C LYS A 175 7.79 -10.25 26.90
N GLY A 176 8.38 -10.46 25.72
CA GLY A 176 7.97 -11.42 24.69
C GLY A 176 7.07 -10.77 23.64
N HIS A 177 7.48 -10.89 22.38
CA HIS A 177 6.74 -10.42 21.21
C HIS A 177 5.38 -11.10 21.11
N ARG A 178 4.47 -10.46 20.37
CA ARG A 178 3.15 -11.00 20.07
C ARG A 178 2.97 -10.98 18.56
N ARG A 179 2.56 -12.11 17.99
CA ARG A 179 2.34 -12.22 16.55
C ARG A 179 1.04 -12.95 16.28
N ALA A 180 0.22 -12.37 15.43
CA ALA A 180 -1.07 -12.92 15.05
C ALA A 180 -1.16 -12.93 13.52
N ARG A 181 -1.82 -13.95 12.98
CA ARG A 181 -2.18 -14.02 11.57
C ARG A 181 -3.68 -13.97 11.45
N PHE A 182 -4.17 -13.16 10.52
CA PHE A 182 -5.57 -13.05 10.14
C PHE A 182 -5.72 -13.47 8.68
N GLN A 183 -6.57 -14.46 8.40
CA GLN A 183 -6.79 -14.97 7.06
C GLN A 183 -8.27 -14.86 6.70
N TRP A 184 -8.58 -14.28 5.55
CA TRP A 184 -9.94 -14.19 5.05
C TRP A 184 -10.31 -15.42 4.23
N THR A 185 -11.53 -15.91 4.48
CA THR A 185 -12.14 -17.05 3.78
C THR A 185 -13.55 -16.65 3.35
N GLU A 186 -14.23 -17.52 2.59
CA GLU A 186 -15.64 -17.32 2.23
C GLU A 186 -16.59 -17.15 3.44
N ARG A 187 -16.17 -17.62 4.63
CA ARG A 187 -16.96 -17.57 5.87
C ARG A 187 -16.61 -16.37 6.76
N GLY A 188 -15.81 -15.43 6.26
CA GLY A 188 -15.20 -14.36 7.05
C GLY A 188 -13.74 -14.66 7.41
N TRP A 189 -13.19 -13.87 8.34
CA TRP A 189 -11.78 -14.01 8.73
C TRP A 189 -11.60 -14.98 9.91
N GLN A 190 -10.43 -15.59 9.97
CA GLN A 190 -9.96 -16.42 11.07
C GLN A 190 -8.63 -15.87 11.59
N GLY A 191 -8.50 -15.71 12.90
CA GLY A 191 -7.28 -15.24 13.55
C GLY A 191 -6.64 -16.32 14.40
N GLU A 192 -5.31 -16.37 14.37
CA GLU A 192 -4.54 -17.27 15.21
C GLU A 192 -3.30 -16.55 15.76
N TRP A 193 -2.97 -16.85 17.02
CA TRP A 193 -1.66 -16.51 17.59
C TRP A 193 -0.61 -17.43 16.98
N ILE A 194 0.49 -16.86 16.48
CA ILE A 194 1.62 -17.60 15.94
C ILE A 194 2.90 -17.24 16.68
N ALA A 195 3.91 -18.12 16.60
CA ALA A 195 5.23 -17.82 17.15
C ALA A 195 5.81 -16.56 16.46
N PRO A 196 6.33 -15.59 17.22
CA PRO A 196 6.99 -14.40 16.67
C PRO A 196 8.11 -14.72 15.68
#